data_AF-A0A2N2DDX0-F1
#
_entry.id   AF-A0A2N2DDX0-F1
#
_cell.length_a   1.000
_cell.length_b   1.000
_cell.length_c   1.000
_cell.angle_alpha   90.00
_cell.angle_beta   90.00
_cell.angle_gamma   90.00
#
_symmetry.space_group_name_H-M   'P 1'
#
loop_
_entity.id
_entity.type
_entity.pdbx_description
1 polymer ?
#
loop_
_entity_poly.entity_id
_entity_poly.type
_entity_poly.pdbx_seq_one_letter_code
_entity_poly.pdbx_strand_id
1 'polypeptide(L)'
;MANMPGTFAEAYNHNNLIRFHVIANSDSERDQALKRKIRDLIISRMTPEFEKAKSAEDARRIARQHLEEIRSVALEEIKAWGEEYPVEVQQGNFEFPAKTYGRLTLPAGNYEAVRVIIGQGQGANWWCVLFPPLCFVDVSKAMGGPVPETPDTVPDVSPPAGHRDSMAQIGDLVRSTEDENENVKIRFKILEIFNWSF
;
A
#
# COMPACT_ATOMS: atom_id res chain seq x y z
N MET A 1 27.38 -12.31 23.42
CA MET A 1 26.75 -11.00 23.16
C MET A 1 25.57 -11.28 22.24
N ALA A 2 24.36 -11.28 22.79
CA ALA A 2 23.16 -11.53 22.01
C ALA A 2 22.85 -10.28 21.18
N ASN A 3 22.80 -10.43 19.85
CA ASN A 3 22.30 -9.40 18.94
C ASN A 3 20.89 -9.03 19.37
N MET A 4 20.67 -7.77 19.72
CA MET A 4 19.30 -7.26 19.85
C MET A 4 18.61 -7.37 18.49
N PRO A 5 17.36 -7.84 18.43
CA PRO A 5 16.62 -7.84 17.17
C PRO A 5 16.50 -6.40 16.68
N GLY A 6 16.84 -6.20 15.41
CA GLY A 6 16.58 -4.95 14.71
C GLY A 6 15.12 -4.54 14.91
N THR A 7 14.87 -3.24 14.99
CA THR A 7 13.53 -2.74 15.28
C THR A 7 12.55 -3.20 14.19
N PHE A 8 11.26 -3.42 14.53
CA PHE A 8 10.25 -3.83 13.54
C PHE A 8 10.23 -2.93 12.29
N ALA A 9 10.57 -1.65 12.42
CA ALA A 9 10.68 -0.71 11.31
C ALA A 9 11.82 -1.06 10.32
N GLU A 10 12.92 -1.68 10.77
CA GLU A 10 14.03 -2.09 9.90
C GLU A 10 13.66 -3.30 9.01
N ALA A 11 12.74 -4.15 9.48
CA ALA A 11 12.28 -5.32 8.76
C ALA A 11 11.33 -5.00 7.59
N TYR A 12 10.68 -3.82 7.59
CA TYR A 12 9.72 -3.40 6.55
C TYR A 12 10.18 -2.12 5.86
N ASN A 13 11.05 -2.27 4.87
CA ASN A 13 11.48 -1.22 3.96
C ASN A 13 11.06 -1.53 2.52
N HIS A 14 11.02 -0.51 1.65
CA HIS A 14 10.55 -0.66 0.26
C HIS A 14 11.26 -1.77 -0.53
N ASN A 15 12.50 -2.13 -0.16
CA ASN A 15 13.34 -3.06 -0.91
C ASN A 15 13.26 -4.50 -0.39
N ASN A 16 12.68 -4.73 0.79
CA ASN A 16 12.65 -6.04 1.43
C ASN A 16 11.23 -6.56 1.71
N LEU A 17 10.21 -5.89 1.16
CA LEU A 17 8.82 -6.24 1.35
C LEU A 17 8.17 -6.69 0.03
N ILE A 18 7.25 -7.65 0.12
CA ILE A 18 6.36 -8.04 -0.96
C ILE A 18 4.93 -7.85 -0.46
N ARG A 19 4.18 -6.94 -1.09
CA ARG A 19 2.79 -6.65 -0.74
C ARG A 19 1.82 -7.61 -1.43
N PHE A 20 0.58 -7.58 -0.98
CA PHE A 20 -0.52 -8.28 -1.63
C PHE A 20 -1.77 -7.46 -1.57
N HIS A 21 -2.54 -7.48 -2.64
CA HIS A 21 -3.82 -6.82 -2.65
C HIS A 21 -4.81 -7.44 -3.62
N VAL A 22 -6.09 -7.33 -3.26
CA VAL A 22 -7.21 -7.92 -4.00
C VAL A 22 -8.22 -6.82 -4.29
N ILE A 23 -8.54 -6.62 -5.57
CA ILE A 23 -9.50 -5.64 -6.05
C ILE A 23 -10.78 -6.38 -6.42
N ALA A 24 -11.91 -5.95 -5.85
CA ALA A 24 -13.21 -6.54 -6.13
C ALA A 24 -13.74 -6.13 -7.50
N ASN A 25 -14.70 -6.90 -8.02
CA ASN A 25 -15.41 -6.55 -9.26
C ASN A 25 -16.17 -5.22 -9.12
N SER A 26 -16.92 -5.03 -8.03
CA SER A 26 -17.63 -3.80 -7.68
C SER A 26 -17.69 -3.58 -6.15
N ASP A 27 -18.30 -2.47 -5.72
CA ASP A 27 -18.58 -2.16 -4.31
C ASP A 27 -19.87 -2.78 -3.76
N SER A 28 -20.56 -3.63 -4.53
CA SER A 28 -21.71 -4.36 -4.00
C SER A 28 -21.32 -5.24 -2.81
N GLU A 29 -22.23 -5.40 -1.85
CA GLU A 29 -21.98 -6.22 -0.66
C GLU A 29 -21.54 -7.65 -1.03
N ARG A 30 -22.12 -8.19 -2.11
CA ARG A 30 -21.81 -9.52 -2.65
C ARG A 30 -20.38 -9.60 -3.18
N ASP A 31 -19.94 -8.64 -4.00
CA ASP A 31 -18.57 -8.62 -4.54
C ASP A 31 -17.53 -8.38 -3.45
N GLN A 32 -17.86 -7.55 -2.46
CA GLN A 32 -17.00 -7.32 -1.31
C GLN A 32 -16.88 -8.58 -0.45
N ALA A 33 -17.97 -9.33 -0.27
CA ALA A 33 -17.95 -10.62 0.43
C ALA A 33 -17.17 -11.69 -0.32
N LEU A 34 -17.36 -11.79 -1.63
CA LEU A 34 -16.59 -12.68 -2.50
C LEU A 34 -15.10 -12.37 -2.45
N LYS A 35 -14.70 -11.09 -2.55
CA LYS A 35 -13.30 -10.64 -2.38
C LYS A 35 -12.73 -11.10 -1.04
N ARG A 36 -13.44 -10.88 0.07
CA ARG A 36 -12.97 -11.28 1.42
C ARG A 36 -12.73 -12.79 1.47
N LYS A 37 -13.64 -13.57 0.90
CA LYS A 37 -13.53 -15.03 0.86
C LYS A 37 -12.36 -15.52 0.01
N ILE A 38 -12.20 -14.98 -1.20
CA ILE A 38 -11.06 -15.26 -2.09
C ILE A 38 -9.74 -14.90 -1.41
N ARG A 39 -9.67 -13.72 -0.79
CA ARG A 39 -8.52 -13.27 0.00
C ARG A 39 -8.16 -14.31 1.06
N ASP A 40 -9.13 -14.72 1.89
CA ASP A 40 -8.87 -15.64 3.00
C ASP A 40 -8.36 -16.99 2.51
N LEU A 41 -8.90 -17.49 1.39
CA LEU A 41 -8.45 -18.72 0.74
C LEU A 41 -7.03 -18.61 0.19
N ILE A 42 -6.73 -17.52 -0.53
CA ILE A 42 -5.38 -17.28 -1.06
C ILE A 42 -4.38 -17.20 0.09
N ILE A 43 -4.68 -16.43 1.14
CA ILE A 43 -3.82 -16.30 2.32
C ILE A 43 -3.59 -17.69 2.94
N SER A 44 -4.64 -18.46 3.18
CA SER A 44 -4.53 -19.80 3.77
C SER A 44 -3.70 -20.76 2.92
N ARG A 45 -3.81 -20.69 1.58
CA ARG A 45 -3.06 -21.56 0.66
C ARG A 45 -1.60 -21.15 0.53
N MET A 46 -1.33 -19.84 0.50
CA MET A 46 -0.01 -19.30 0.26
C MET A 46 0.85 -19.21 1.52
N THR A 47 0.24 -19.20 2.72
CA THR A 47 0.96 -19.10 4.00
C THR A 47 2.11 -20.10 4.10
N PRO A 48 1.92 -21.42 3.90
CA PRO A 48 2.99 -22.40 4.08
C PRO A 48 4.15 -22.21 3.09
N GLU A 49 3.89 -21.63 1.92
CA GLU A 49 4.93 -21.37 0.92
C GLU A 49 5.76 -20.14 1.29
N PHE A 50 5.12 -19.04 1.70
CA PHE A 50 5.83 -17.83 2.11
C PHE A 50 6.57 -17.99 3.44
N GLU A 51 6.13 -18.88 4.33
CA GLU A 51 6.88 -19.23 5.56
C GLU A 51 8.25 -19.87 5.25
N LYS A 52 8.44 -20.45 4.06
CA LYS A 52 9.74 -21.00 3.62
C LYS A 52 10.71 -19.91 3.16
N ALA A 53 10.23 -18.68 2.89
CA ALA A 53 11.05 -17.58 2.41
C ALA A 53 11.97 -17.06 3.51
N LYS A 54 13.27 -16.97 3.23
CA LYS A 54 14.27 -16.41 4.18
C LYS A 54 14.72 -15.01 3.80
N SER A 55 14.31 -14.55 2.62
CA SER A 55 14.69 -13.27 2.04
C SER A 55 13.59 -12.74 1.13
N ALA A 56 13.64 -11.44 0.81
CA ALA A 56 12.71 -10.84 -0.14
C ALA A 56 12.86 -11.44 -1.56
N GLU A 57 14.07 -11.86 -1.94
CA GLU A 57 14.30 -12.56 -3.22
C GLU A 57 13.65 -13.94 -3.25
N ASP A 58 13.71 -14.70 -2.15
CA ASP A 58 12.99 -15.96 -2.03
C ASP A 58 11.48 -15.75 -2.13
N ALA A 59 10.94 -14.75 -1.42
CA ALA A 59 9.52 -14.41 -1.45
C ALA A 59 9.08 -13.98 -2.86
N ARG A 60 9.89 -13.20 -3.56
CA ARG A 60 9.66 -12.79 -4.95
C ARG A 60 9.59 -13.98 -5.89
N ARG A 61 10.49 -14.96 -5.73
CA ARG A 61 10.47 -16.21 -6.51
C ARG A 61 9.24 -17.05 -6.19
N ILE A 62 8.91 -17.23 -4.91
CA ILE A 62 7.72 -17.97 -4.47
C ILE A 62 6.46 -17.31 -5.05
N ALA A 63 6.30 -16.00 -4.91
CA ALA A 63 5.18 -15.26 -5.49
C ALA A 63 5.02 -15.54 -6.98
N ARG A 64 6.12 -15.49 -7.75
CA ARG A 64 6.11 -15.76 -9.19
C ARG A 64 5.72 -17.19 -9.54
N GLN A 65 6.22 -18.16 -8.78
CA GLN A 65 5.95 -19.60 -9.02
C GLN A 65 4.50 -19.98 -8.77
N HIS A 66 3.80 -19.24 -7.90
CA HIS A 66 2.44 -19.55 -7.48
C HIS A 66 1.36 -18.62 -8.05
N LEU A 67 1.67 -17.76 -9.02
CA LEU A 67 0.66 -16.86 -9.62
C LEU A 67 -0.53 -17.62 -10.22
N GLU A 68 -0.28 -18.73 -10.91
CA GLU A 68 -1.35 -19.56 -11.47
C GLU A 68 -2.16 -20.28 -10.39
N GLU A 69 -1.53 -20.72 -9.30
CA GLU A 69 -2.26 -21.31 -8.17
C GLU A 69 -3.18 -20.28 -7.50
N ILE A 70 -2.70 -19.07 -7.28
CA ILE A 70 -3.50 -17.95 -6.75
C ILE A 70 -4.69 -17.67 -7.66
N ARG A 71 -4.47 -17.69 -8.99
CA ARG A 71 -5.52 -17.51 -9.99
C ARG A 71 -6.56 -18.63 -9.92
N SER A 72 -6.12 -19.88 -9.86
CA SER A 72 -7.00 -21.05 -9.76
C SER A 72 -7.88 -20.99 -8.51
N VAL A 73 -7.31 -20.68 -7.34
CA VAL A 73 -8.07 -20.54 -6.09
C VAL A 73 -9.16 -19.48 -6.21
N ALA A 74 -8.85 -18.32 -6.81
CA ALA A 74 -9.83 -17.27 -7.03
C ALA A 74 -10.95 -17.70 -7.99
N LEU A 75 -10.60 -18.33 -9.12
CA LEU A 75 -11.57 -18.80 -10.11
C LEU A 75 -12.50 -19.89 -9.56
N GLU A 76 -11.96 -20.82 -8.76
CA GLU A 76 -12.73 -21.87 -8.10
C GLU A 76 -13.79 -21.26 -7.16
N GLU A 77 -13.41 -20.26 -6.35
CA GLU A 77 -14.34 -19.62 -5.42
C GLU A 77 -15.39 -18.77 -6.16
N ILE A 78 -15.00 -18.03 -7.21
CA ILE A 78 -15.93 -17.27 -8.07
C ILE A 78 -17.01 -18.21 -8.61
N LYS A 79 -16.60 -19.37 -9.15
CA LYS A 79 -17.52 -20.37 -9.67
C LYS A 79 -18.40 -20.98 -8.56
N ALA A 80 -17.85 -21.23 -7.37
CA ALA A 80 -18.62 -21.73 -6.24
C ALA A 80 -19.71 -20.75 -5.77
N TRP A 81 -19.51 -19.44 -5.98
CA TRP A 81 -20.52 -18.41 -5.72
C TRP A 81 -21.56 -18.28 -6.84
N GLY A 82 -21.40 -19.00 -7.96
CA GLY A 82 -22.27 -18.91 -9.13
C GLY A 82 -21.98 -17.70 -10.01
N GLU A 83 -20.78 -17.13 -9.92
CA GLU A 83 -20.31 -16.03 -10.76
C GLU A 83 -19.37 -16.56 -11.86
N GLU A 84 -19.13 -15.75 -12.90
CA GLU A 84 -18.23 -16.09 -14.02
C GLU A 84 -17.20 -14.98 -14.28
N TYR A 85 -16.81 -14.25 -13.24
CA TYR A 85 -15.85 -13.15 -13.36
C TYR A 85 -14.48 -13.65 -13.84
N PRO A 86 -13.85 -12.97 -14.81
CA PRO A 86 -12.44 -13.21 -15.09
C PRO A 86 -11.60 -12.83 -13.87
N VAL A 87 -10.42 -13.46 -13.75
CA VAL A 87 -9.41 -13.11 -12.75
C VAL A 87 -8.10 -12.81 -13.44
N GLU A 88 -7.51 -11.68 -13.09
CA GLU A 88 -6.13 -11.33 -13.43
C GLU A 88 -5.27 -11.40 -12.17
N VAL A 89 -4.15 -12.12 -12.25
CA VAL A 89 -3.16 -12.19 -11.18
C VAL A 89 -1.81 -11.81 -11.75
N GLN A 90 -1.13 -10.85 -11.11
CA GLN A 90 0.17 -10.40 -11.57
C GLN A 90 1.09 -10.00 -10.43
N GLN A 91 2.39 -10.16 -10.65
CA GLN A 91 3.45 -9.62 -9.81
C GLN A 91 4.04 -8.39 -10.49
N GLY A 92 4.21 -7.30 -9.74
CA GLY A 92 4.76 -6.05 -10.27
C GLY A 92 4.88 -4.98 -9.20
N ASN A 93 5.16 -3.74 -9.61
CA ASN A 93 5.19 -2.58 -8.73
C ASN A 93 3.87 -1.81 -8.84
N PHE A 94 3.23 -1.49 -7.71
CA PHE A 94 1.98 -0.75 -7.65
C PHE A 94 2.00 0.33 -6.59
N GLU A 95 1.20 1.37 -6.79
CA GLU A 95 0.95 2.41 -5.80
C GLU A 95 0.09 1.86 -4.66
N PHE A 96 0.55 2.10 -3.43
CA PHE A 96 -0.19 1.81 -2.21
C PHE A 96 -0.41 3.11 -1.44
N PRO A 97 -1.60 3.32 -0.87
CA PRO A 97 -1.81 4.33 0.15
C PRO A 97 -1.09 3.95 1.45
N ALA A 98 -0.95 4.92 2.36
CA ALA A 98 -0.47 4.63 3.69
C ALA A 98 -1.40 3.63 4.40
N LYS A 99 -0.82 2.62 5.06
CA LYS A 99 -1.58 1.57 5.76
C LYS A 99 -0.99 1.28 7.12
N THR A 100 -1.87 1.15 8.11
CA THR A 100 -1.51 0.83 9.49
C THR A 100 -1.92 -0.60 9.82
N TYR A 101 -0.98 -1.39 10.32
CA TYR A 101 -1.11 -2.76 10.76
C TYR A 101 -0.71 -2.82 12.25
N GLY A 102 -1.67 -2.73 13.16
CA GLY A 102 -1.39 -2.64 14.60
C GLY A 102 -0.58 -1.38 14.94
N ARG A 103 0.66 -1.55 15.39
CA ARG A 103 1.59 -0.44 15.72
C ARG A 103 2.54 -0.05 14.58
N LEU A 104 2.47 -0.74 13.45
CA LEU A 104 3.30 -0.49 12.27
C LEU A 104 2.51 0.30 11.24
N THR A 105 3.04 1.43 10.78
CA THR A 105 2.49 2.17 9.64
C THR A 105 3.46 2.11 8.48
N LEU A 106 2.99 1.61 7.33
CA LEU A 106 3.72 1.67 6.07
C LEU A 106 3.28 2.93 5.30
N PRO A 107 4.21 3.79 4.85
CA PRO A 107 3.87 5.01 4.14
C PRO A 107 3.28 4.72 2.75
N ALA A 108 2.65 5.72 2.15
CA ALA A 108 2.24 5.62 0.75
C ALA A 108 3.48 5.53 -0.17
N GLY A 109 3.34 4.84 -1.30
CA GLY A 109 4.42 4.71 -2.27
C GLY A 109 4.25 3.53 -3.22
N ASN A 110 5.24 3.36 -4.09
CA ASN A 110 5.28 2.28 -5.07
C ASN A 110 6.02 1.06 -4.50
N TYR A 111 5.36 -0.08 -4.45
CA TYR A 111 5.87 -1.31 -3.85
C TYR A 111 5.70 -2.51 -4.75
N GLU A 112 6.63 -3.45 -4.64
CA GLU A 112 6.44 -4.77 -5.25
C GLU A 112 5.30 -5.51 -4.56
N ALA A 113 4.37 -6.04 -5.35
CA ALA A 113 3.22 -6.77 -4.86
C ALA A 113 2.74 -7.87 -5.80
N VAL A 114 1.98 -8.80 -5.24
CA VAL A 114 1.02 -9.61 -5.99
C VAL A 114 -0.34 -8.89 -5.99
N ARG A 115 -0.89 -8.67 -7.18
CA ARG A 115 -2.20 -8.07 -7.40
C ARG A 115 -3.17 -9.11 -7.94
N VAL A 116 -4.35 -9.20 -7.34
CA VAL A 116 -5.48 -10.00 -7.83
C VAL A 116 -6.61 -9.06 -8.17
N ILE A 117 -7.06 -9.09 -9.43
CA ILE A 117 -8.21 -8.31 -9.90
C ILE A 117 -9.34 -9.29 -10.21
N ILE A 118 -10.47 -9.10 -9.54
CA ILE A 118 -11.70 -9.86 -9.77
C ILE A 118 -12.58 -9.07 -10.72
N GLY A 119 -13.03 -9.69 -11.81
CA GLY A 119 -13.94 -9.09 -12.77
C GLY A 119 -13.39 -7.81 -13.38
N GLN A 120 -14.18 -6.73 -13.33
CA GLN A 120 -13.78 -5.43 -13.89
C GLN A 120 -12.84 -4.62 -12.98
N GLY A 121 -12.59 -5.07 -11.74
CA GLY A 121 -11.69 -4.38 -10.82
C GLY A 121 -12.14 -2.98 -10.40
N GLN A 122 -13.45 -2.71 -10.35
CA GLN A 122 -13.99 -1.38 -10.02
C GLN A 122 -14.37 -1.23 -8.55
N GLY A 123 -14.28 -2.32 -7.77
CA GLY A 123 -14.60 -2.31 -6.35
C GLY A 123 -13.41 -1.96 -5.46
N ALA A 124 -13.71 -1.81 -4.17
CA ALA A 124 -12.74 -1.47 -3.16
C ALA A 124 -11.58 -2.47 -3.11
N ASN A 125 -10.39 -1.93 -2.88
CA ASN A 125 -9.16 -2.68 -2.78
C ASN A 125 -8.90 -3.12 -1.34
N TRP A 126 -8.41 -4.35 -1.15
CA TRP A 126 -7.97 -4.86 0.15
C TRP A 126 -6.44 -5.04 0.15
N TRP A 127 -5.75 -4.57 1.19
CA TRP A 127 -4.29 -4.38 1.19
C TRP A 127 -3.58 -5.15 2.30
N CYS A 128 -2.44 -5.75 1.99
CA CYS A 128 -1.67 -6.53 2.94
C CYS A 128 -0.17 -6.71 2.56
N VAL A 129 0.59 -7.45 3.39
CA VAL A 129 2.01 -7.76 3.19
C VAL A 129 2.26 -9.27 3.30
N LEU A 130 2.74 -9.89 2.21
CA LEU A 130 3.09 -11.31 2.15
C LEU A 130 4.45 -11.59 2.79
N PHE A 131 5.41 -10.68 2.62
CA PHE A 131 6.75 -10.84 3.16
C PHE A 131 7.33 -9.49 3.63
N PRO A 132 7.92 -9.41 4.84
CA PRO A 132 7.73 -10.37 5.92
C PRO A 132 6.24 -10.49 6.28
N PRO A 133 5.76 -11.68 6.67
CA PRO A 133 4.33 -11.98 6.65
C PRO A 133 3.51 -11.20 7.68
N LEU A 134 2.66 -10.29 7.22
CA LEU A 134 1.61 -9.66 8.03
C LEU A 134 0.22 -10.22 7.73
N CYS A 135 0.00 -10.75 6.53
CA CYS A 135 -1.28 -11.37 6.16
C CYS A 135 -1.58 -12.65 6.92
N PHE A 136 -0.54 -13.32 7.43
CA PHE A 136 -0.64 -14.67 8.00
C PHE A 136 -0.72 -14.66 9.52
N VAL A 137 -0.46 -13.51 10.15
CA VAL A 137 -0.58 -13.35 11.59
C VAL A 137 -1.89 -12.65 11.90
N ASP A 138 -2.67 -13.25 12.78
CA ASP A 138 -3.72 -12.54 13.50
C ASP A 138 -3.01 -11.46 14.33
N VAL A 139 -2.93 -10.24 13.79
CA VAL A 139 -2.15 -9.13 14.36
C VAL A 139 -2.59 -8.86 15.82
N SER A 140 -3.83 -9.22 16.15
CA SER A 140 -4.39 -9.20 17.51
C SER A 140 -3.69 -10.15 18.49
N LYS A 141 -3.32 -11.34 18.02
CA LYS A 141 -2.72 -12.42 18.80
C LYS A 141 -1.21 -12.26 18.93
N ALA A 142 -0.56 -11.74 17.89
CA ALA A 142 0.88 -11.47 17.89
C ALA A 142 1.26 -10.22 18.72
N MET A 143 0.33 -9.27 18.89
CA MET A 143 0.62 -7.97 19.54
C MET A 143 -0.15 -7.70 20.85
N GLY A 144 -0.89 -8.68 21.38
CA GLY A 144 -1.41 -8.66 22.75
C GLY A 144 -2.53 -7.65 23.03
N GLY A 145 -3.44 -7.43 22.08
CA GLY A 145 -4.61 -6.57 22.31
C GLY A 145 -5.54 -6.46 21.09
N PRO A 146 -6.80 -6.03 21.29
CA PRO A 146 -7.77 -5.91 20.21
C PRO A 146 -7.35 -4.80 19.24
N VAL A 147 -7.28 -5.14 17.95
CA VAL A 147 -7.09 -4.19 16.85
C VAL A 147 -8.46 -3.61 16.53
N PRO A 148 -8.65 -2.29 16.48
CA PRO A 148 -9.87 -1.73 15.93
C PRO A 148 -9.90 -2.08 14.44
N GLU A 149 -10.91 -2.86 14.05
CA GLU A 149 -11.24 -3.05 12.64
C GLU A 149 -11.53 -1.67 12.06
N THR A 150 -10.61 -1.12 11.28
CA THR A 150 -10.92 0.08 10.50
C THR A 150 -11.96 -0.34 9.47
N PRO A 151 -13.15 0.29 9.44
CA PRO A 151 -14.13 -0.01 8.41
C PRO A 151 -13.48 0.13 7.04
N ASP A 152 -13.80 -0.78 6.11
CA ASP A 152 -13.37 -0.78 4.71
C ASP A 152 -13.75 0.53 3.93
N THR A 153 -14.26 1.55 4.62
CA THR A 153 -14.79 2.81 4.07
C THR A 153 -13.85 4.01 4.23
N VAL A 154 -12.55 3.84 4.52
CA VAL A 154 -11.63 4.97 4.36
C VAL A 154 -11.53 5.24 2.85
N PRO A 155 -11.94 6.43 2.35
CA PRO A 155 -11.82 6.74 0.95
C PRO A 155 -10.37 6.54 0.54
N ASP A 156 -10.15 5.86 -0.57
CA ASP A 156 -8.87 5.85 -1.25
C ASP A 156 -8.55 7.31 -1.62
N VAL A 157 -7.80 8.01 -0.78
CA VAL A 157 -7.30 9.34 -1.11
C VAL A 157 -6.11 9.15 -2.05
N SER A 158 -6.40 8.66 -3.25
CA SER A 158 -5.53 8.82 -4.41
C SER A 158 -5.32 10.32 -4.61
N PRO A 159 -4.07 10.82 -4.70
CA PRO A 159 -3.84 12.20 -5.10
C PRO A 159 -4.47 12.43 -6.47
N PRO A 160 -5.28 13.49 -6.68
CA PRO A 160 -5.85 13.75 -8.00
C PRO A 160 -4.73 13.98 -9.02
N ALA A 161 -4.77 13.19 -10.10
CA ALA A 161 -3.92 13.39 -11.25
C ALA A 161 -4.37 14.66 -12.00
N GLY A 162 -3.47 15.64 -12.07
CA GLY A 162 -3.46 16.66 -13.12
C GLY A 162 -4.44 17.82 -12.99
N HIS A 163 -3.98 18.92 -12.39
CA HIS A 163 -4.11 20.24 -13.03
C HIS A 163 -2.92 21.10 -12.62
N ARG A 164 -1.97 21.24 -13.56
CA ARG A 164 -1.07 22.40 -13.61
C ARG A 164 -1.97 23.59 -13.98
N ASP A 165 -1.70 24.74 -13.35
CA ASP A 165 -2.22 26.08 -13.68
C ASP A 165 -3.14 26.70 -12.60
N SER A 166 -2.52 27.27 -11.56
CA SER A 166 -2.87 28.60 -11.01
C SER A 166 -2.06 28.90 -9.74
N MET A 167 -0.85 29.44 -9.91
CA MET A 167 -0.10 30.13 -8.86
C MET A 167 -0.04 31.63 -9.15
N ALA A 168 -1.20 32.26 -9.34
CA ALA A 168 -1.29 33.70 -9.51
C ALA A 168 -2.56 34.23 -8.83
N GLN A 169 -2.52 34.36 -7.50
CA GLN A 169 -3.22 35.37 -6.69
C GLN A 169 -3.31 34.92 -5.23
N ILE A 170 -2.30 35.28 -4.45
CA ILE A 170 -2.41 35.68 -3.05
C ILE A 170 -1.18 36.53 -2.72
N GLY A 171 -1.01 37.60 -3.50
CA GLY A 171 -0.44 38.84 -3.00
C GLY A 171 -1.57 39.64 -2.37
N ASP A 172 -1.25 40.40 -1.33
CA ASP A 172 -2.15 41.31 -0.60
C ASP A 172 -3.00 40.69 0.53
N LEU A 173 -2.31 40.27 1.60
CA LEU A 173 -2.78 40.55 2.95
C LEU A 173 -1.58 40.70 3.90
N VAL A 174 -0.87 41.83 3.76
CA VAL A 174 0.10 42.31 4.77
C VAL A 174 -0.58 43.38 5.62
N ARG A 175 -0.15 43.43 6.89
CA ARG A 175 -0.34 44.44 7.93
C ARG A 175 -1.46 44.04 8.90
N SER A 176 -1.18 43.69 10.15
CA SER A 176 -0.29 44.37 11.10
C SER A 176 -0.07 43.45 12.30
N THR A 177 1.16 43.36 12.80
CA THR A 177 1.55 43.62 14.20
C THR A 177 3.03 43.25 14.33
N GLU A 178 3.86 44.27 14.52
CA GLU A 178 5.23 44.18 14.99
C GLU A 178 5.22 43.72 16.46
N ASP A 179 6.11 42.80 16.84
CA ASP A 179 7.11 43.07 17.87
C ASP A 179 8.12 41.91 18.03
N GLU A 180 9.38 42.31 17.84
CA GLU A 180 10.64 41.92 18.50
C GLU A 180 11.04 40.43 18.65
N ASN A 181 12.09 40.05 17.92
CA ASN A 181 13.47 39.85 18.46
C ASN A 181 14.24 38.74 17.71
N GLU A 182 15.54 38.97 17.56
CA GLU A 182 16.62 38.05 17.14
C GLU A 182 16.85 37.75 15.63
N ASN A 183 17.62 38.67 15.04
CA ASN A 183 18.77 38.48 14.14
C ASN A 183 19.09 37.05 13.66
N VAL A 184 18.49 36.62 12.55
CA VAL A 184 19.03 35.53 11.72
C VAL A 184 19.49 36.08 10.37
N LYS A 185 20.81 36.15 10.21
CA LYS A 185 21.51 36.65 9.04
C LYS A 185 21.50 35.59 7.93
N ILE A 186 20.46 35.56 7.11
CA ILE A 186 20.37 34.62 5.98
C ILE A 186 21.09 35.22 4.76
N ARG A 187 22.24 34.65 4.39
CA ARG A 187 22.97 34.97 3.15
C ARG A 187 22.45 34.11 2.00
N PHE A 188 21.64 34.69 1.13
CA PHE A 188 21.34 34.12 -0.19
C PHE A 188 22.31 34.68 -1.23
N LYS A 189 23.10 33.80 -1.84
CA LYS A 189 23.88 34.11 -3.05
C LYS A 189 22.91 34.17 -4.22
N ILE A 190 22.71 35.38 -4.75
CA ILE A 190 21.92 35.63 -5.96
C ILE A 190 22.79 35.23 -7.16
N LEU A 191 22.27 34.33 -7.99
CA LEU A 191 22.81 34.01 -9.31
C LEU A 191 22.45 35.15 -10.27
N GLU A 192 23.46 35.78 -10.85
CA GLU A 192 23.35 36.79 -11.90
C GLU A 192 22.79 36.16 -13.18
N ILE A 193 21.65 36.66 -13.68
CA ILE A 193 21.22 36.43 -15.06
C ILE A 193 20.65 37.74 -15.65
N PHE A 194 21.53 38.34 -16.46
CA PHE A 194 21.32 39.06 -17.72
C PHE A 194 20.44 40.33 -17.81
N ASN A 195 21.17 41.43 -18.05
CA ASN A 195 20.72 42.66 -18.73
C ASN A 195 20.23 42.39 -20.16
N TRP A 196 19.13 43.05 -20.55
CA TRP A 196 18.94 43.54 -21.92
C TRP A 196 18.17 44.88 -21.94
N SER A 197 18.83 45.92 -22.43
CA SER A 197 18.31 47.06 -23.19
C SER A 197 19.52 47.51 -24.01
N PHE A 198 19.53 47.36 -25.33
CA PHE A 198 18.82 48.19 -26.29
C PHE A 198 18.70 47.45 -27.64
#